data_AF-A0A536U419-F1
#
_entry.id   AF-A0A536U419-F1
#
_cell.length_a   1.000
_cell.length_b   1.000
_cell.length_c   1.000
_cell.angle_alpha   90.00
_cell.angle_beta   90.00
_cell.angle_gamma   90.00
#
_symmetry.space_group_name_H-M   'P 1'
#
loop_
_entity.id
_entity.type
_entity.pdbx_description
1 polymer ?
#
loop_
_entity_poly.entity_id
_entity_poly.type
_entity_poly.pdbx_seq_one_letter_code
_entity_poly.pdbx_strand_id
1 'polypeptide(L)'
;MLSLSHFLILGAVLFAISIVGIFLNRKNVIILLMAIELMLLAVNTQVFVFFILTVAAAESAIGLAILVVLFRNLQTINVDDLDSLKG
;
A
#
# COMPACT_ATOMS: atom_id res chain seq x y z
N MET A 1 18.01 -3.89 -26.37
CA MET A 1 18.66 -4.44 -25.16
C MET A 1 17.98 -3.82 -23.94
N LEU A 2 17.49 -4.62 -22.99
CA LEU A 2 16.88 -4.13 -21.75
C LEU A 2 17.97 -3.43 -20.91
N SER A 3 18.06 -2.11 -21.04
CA SER A 3 18.95 -1.25 -20.25
C SER A 3 18.39 -1.07 -18.84
N LEU A 4 19.28 -0.90 -17.86
CA LEU A 4 18.96 -0.53 -16.47
C LEU A 4 17.98 0.64 -16.38
N SER A 5 18.04 1.58 -17.34
CA SER A 5 17.12 2.71 -17.46
C SER A 5 15.64 2.29 -17.54
N HIS A 6 15.32 1.16 -18.17
CA HIS A 6 13.93 0.69 -18.31
C HIS A 6 13.36 0.21 -16.96
N PHE A 7 14.18 -0.45 -16.14
CA PHE A 7 13.79 -0.89 -14.81
C PHE A 7 13.59 0.30 -13.85
N LEU A 8 14.46 1.33 -13.93
CA LEU A 8 14.29 2.55 -13.15
C LEU A 8 13.04 3.34 -13.56
N ILE A 9 12.77 3.46 -14.87
CA ILE A 9 11.57 4.15 -15.36
C ILE A 9 10.30 3.41 -14.93
N LEU A 10 10.28 2.08 -15.01
CA LEU A 10 9.16 1.29 -14.55
C LEU A 10 8.93 1.46 -13.04
N GLY A 11 9.98 1.40 -12.22
CA GLY A 11 9.89 1.65 -10.78
C GLY A 11 9.37 3.05 -10.47
N ALA A 12 9.87 4.08 -11.18
CA ALA A 12 9.42 5.46 -11.01
C ALA A 12 7.94 5.66 -11.37
N VAL A 13 7.46 5.02 -12.45
CA VAL A 13 6.06 5.06 -12.87
C VAL A 13 5.17 4.37 -11.84
N LEU A 14 5.55 3.16 -11.40
CA LEU A 14 4.80 2.42 -10.38
C LEU A 14 4.73 3.20 -9.05
N PHE A 15 5.86 3.78 -8.62
CA PHE A 15 5.91 4.60 -7.41
C PHE A 15 5.03 5.85 -7.51
N ALA A 16 5.02 6.53 -8.66
CA ALA A 16 4.15 7.67 -8.89
C ALA A 16 2.65 7.28 -8.84
N ILE A 17 2.28 6.14 -9.42
CA ILE A 17 0.92 5.60 -9.34
C ILE A 17 0.53 5.31 -7.89
N SER A 18 1.43 4.72 -7.09
CA SER A 18 1.20 4.47 -5.66
C SER A 18 0.89 5.75 -4.90
N ILE A 19 1.69 6.81 -5.09
CA ILE A 19 1.47 8.11 -4.43
C ILE A 19 0.13 8.71 -4.83
N VAL A 20 -0.19 8.68 -6.12
CA VAL A 20 -1.47 9.19 -6.64
C VAL A 20 -2.65 8.40 -6.03
N GLY A 21 -2.52 7.08 -5.91
CA GLY A 21 -3.52 6.22 -5.28
C GLY A 21 -3.80 6.58 -3.82
N ILE A 22 -2.76 6.87 -3.03
CA ILE A 22 -2.87 7.32 -1.64
C ILE A 22 -3.63 8.66 -1.57
N PHE A 23 -3.29 9.61 -2.44
CA PHE A 23 -3.83 10.97 -2.36
C PHE A 23 -5.29 11.07 -2.84
N LEU A 24 -5.64 10.35 -3.90
CA LEU A 24 -7.00 10.36 -4.48
C LEU A 24 -8.02 9.69 -3.57
N ASN A 25 -7.65 8.58 -2.93
CA ASN A 25 -8.57 7.70 -2.20
C ASN A 25 -8.19 7.53 -0.73
N ARG A 26 -7.68 8.62 -0.12
CA ARG A 26 -7.26 8.65 1.29
C ARG A 26 -8.32 8.18 2.29
N LYS A 27 -9.60 8.21 1.89
CA LYS A 27 -10.75 7.84 2.71
C LYS A 27 -10.93 6.33 2.84
N ASN A 28 -10.59 5.54 1.81
CA ASN A 28 -10.82 4.10 1.83
C ASN A 28 -9.57 3.36 2.32
N VAL A 29 -9.67 2.73 3.48
CA VAL A 29 -8.54 2.01 4.11
C VAL A 29 -7.97 0.91 3.18
N ILE A 30 -8.82 0.23 2.41
CA ILE A 30 -8.38 -0.80 1.43
C ILE A 30 -7.43 -0.22 0.39
N ILE A 31 -7.79 0.94 -0.16
CA ILE A 31 -7.02 1.56 -1.25
C ILE A 31 -5.70 2.10 -0.70
N LEU A 32 -5.72 2.62 0.53
CA LEU A 32 -4.51 3.03 1.24
C LEU A 32 -3.53 1.86 1.42
N LEU A 33 -4.00 0.70 1.92
CA LEU A 33 -3.18 -0.49 2.11
C LEU A 33 -2.60 -1.00 0.79
N MET A 34 -3.41 -1.09 -0.26
CA MET A 34 -2.95 -1.53 -1.59
C MET A 34 -1.89 -0.58 -2.18
N ALA A 35 -2.01 0.73 -1.94
CA ALA A 35 -1.05 1.69 -2.46
C ALA A 35 0.29 1.66 -1.70
N ILE A 36 0.28 1.34 -0.40
CA ILE A 36 1.50 1.14 0.39
C ILE A 36 2.28 -0.08 -0.13
N GLU A 37 1.60 -1.20 -0.39
CA GLU A 37 2.18 -2.41 -0.99
C GLU A 37 2.85 -2.12 -2.34
N LEU A 38 2.14 -1.39 -3.22
CA LEU A 38 2.64 -1.01 -4.53
C LEU A 38 3.87 -0.10 -4.44
N MET A 39 3.93 0.78 -3.43
CA MET A 39 5.07 1.66 -3.17
C MET A 39 6.32 0.87 -2.75
N LEU A 40 6.16 -0.08 -1.83
CA LEU A 40 7.26 -0.92 -1.36
C LEU A 40 7.80 -1.86 -2.44
N LEU A 41 6.91 -2.35 -3.31
CA LEU A 41 7.29 -3.14 -4.48
C LEU A 41 8.10 -2.30 -5.50
N ALA A 42 7.71 -1.05 -5.73
CA ALA A 42 8.32 -0.19 -6.75
C ALA A 42 9.79 0.18 -6.45
N VAL A 43 10.16 0.32 -5.17
CA VAL A 43 11.50 0.78 -4.74
C VAL A 43 12.55 -0.34 -4.80
N ASN A 44 12.13 -1.60 -4.81
CA ASN A 44 12.96 -2.71 -4.35
C ASN A 44 13.51 -3.60 -5.50
N THR A 45 14.11 -2.97 -6.50
CA THR A 45 14.46 -3.59 -7.79
C THR A 45 15.48 -4.74 -7.64
N GLN A 46 14.99 -5.97 -7.90
CA GLN A 46 15.70 -7.20 -8.27
C GLN A 46 16.48 -8.03 -7.22
N VAL A 47 17.31 -7.47 -6.33
CA VAL A 47 18.21 -8.33 -5.50
C VAL A 47 17.55 -8.90 -4.25
N PHE A 48 16.57 -8.19 -3.69
CA PHE A 48 15.93 -8.57 -2.42
C PHE A 48 14.54 -9.21 -2.58
N VAL A 49 14.12 -9.53 -3.80
CA VAL A 49 12.72 -9.87 -4.15
C VAL A 49 12.14 -10.94 -3.23
N PHE A 50 12.90 -11.98 -2.89
CA PHE A 50 12.43 -13.03 -1.99
C PHE A 50 12.08 -12.54 -0.59
N PHE A 51 12.93 -11.69 0.02
CA PHE A 51 12.66 -11.12 1.34
C PHE A 51 11.44 -10.20 1.31
N ILE A 52 11.27 -9.45 0.24
CA ILE A 52 10.16 -8.50 0.09
C ILE A 52 8.84 -9.23 -0.13
N LEU A 53 8.82 -10.35 -0.88
CA LEU A 53 7.60 -11.16 -0.99
C LEU A 53 7.13 -11.66 0.38
N THR A 54 8.07 -11.99 1.28
CA THR A 54 7.74 -12.35 2.66
C THR A 54 7.23 -11.15 3.47
N VAL A 55 7.85 -9.98 3.33
CA VAL A 55 7.43 -8.75 4.02
C VAL A 55 6.05 -8.29 3.54
N ALA A 56 5.81 -8.24 2.23
CA ALA A 56 4.52 -7.90 1.63
C ALA A 56 3.41 -8.88 2.06
N ALA A 57 3.72 -10.18 2.16
CA ALA A 57 2.78 -11.15 2.70
C ALA A 57 2.45 -10.89 4.18
N ALA A 58 3.44 -10.48 4.99
CA ALA A 58 3.22 -10.12 6.39
C ALA A 58 2.41 -8.83 6.53
N GLU A 59 2.72 -7.80 5.75
CA GLU A 59 2.05 -6.49 5.78
C GLU A 59 0.60 -6.59 5.31
N SER A 60 0.31 -7.31 4.22
CA SER A 60 -1.06 -7.57 3.76
C SER A 60 -1.90 -8.36 4.78
N ALA A 61 -1.29 -9.32 5.50
CA ALA A 61 -1.97 -10.04 6.58
C ALA A 61 -2.33 -9.12 7.75
N ILE A 62 -1.42 -8.24 8.16
CA ILE A 62 -1.65 -7.24 9.22
C ILE A 62 -2.73 -6.25 8.77
N GLY A 63 -2.64 -5.74 7.54
CA GLY A 63 -3.60 -4.79 6.97
C GLY A 63 -5.01 -5.36 6.92
N LEU A 64 -5.17 -6.62 6.49
CA LEU A 64 -6.46 -7.30 6.48
C LEU A 64 -6.99 -7.54 7.89
N ALA A 65 -6.13 -7.94 8.84
CA ALA A 65 -6.53 -8.15 10.22
C ALA A 65 -7.06 -6.85 10.86
N ILE A 66 -6.35 -5.74 10.68
CA ILE A 66 -6.79 -4.42 11.13
C ILE A 66 -8.11 -4.05 10.46
N LEU A 67 -8.23 -4.26 9.14
CA LEU A 67 -9.45 -3.97 8.40
C LEU A 67 -10.66 -4.76 8.91
N VAL A 68 -10.51 -6.06 9.16
CA VAL A 68 -11.60 -6.89 9.70
C VAL A 68 -12.03 -6.41 11.07
N VAL A 69 -11.08 -6.06 11.94
CA VAL A 69 -11.37 -5.50 13.27
C VAL A 69 -12.07 -4.14 13.15
N LEU A 70 -11.60 -3.28 12.26
CA LEU A 70 -12.20 -1.97 11.98
C LEU A 70 -13.62 -2.10 11.48
N PHE A 71 -13.85 -2.95 10.47
CA PHE A 71 -15.16 -3.15 9.87
C PHE A 71 -16.15 -3.80 10.85
N ARG A 72 -15.65 -4.65 11.77
CA ARG A 72 -16.46 -5.21 12.85
C ARG A 72 -16.89 -4.16 13.88
N ASN A 73 -16.08 -3.12 14.11
CA ASN A 73 -16.36 -2.10 15.12
C ASN A 73 -17.11 -0.88 14.57
N LEU A 74 -16.76 -0.43 13.35
CA LEU A 74 -17.29 0.79 12.75
C LEU A 74 -18.26 0.54 11.58
N GLN A 75 -18.41 -0.69 11.09
CA GLN A 75 -19.26 -1.06 9.94
C GLN A 75 -18.94 -0.29 8.64
N THR A 76 -17.81 0.41 8.60
CA THR A 76 -17.38 1.31 7.53
C THR A 76 -15.91 1.06 7.20
N ILE A 77 -15.55 1.32 5.95
CA ILE A 77 -14.16 1.25 5.44
C ILE A 77 -13.56 2.67 5.35
N ASN A 78 -14.37 3.69 5.69
CA ASN A 78 -13.97 5.08 5.64
C ASN A 78 -13.14 5.45 6.87
N VAL A 79 -11.92 5.97 6.64
CA VAL A 79 -10.99 6.39 7.68
C VAL A 79 -11.44 7.68 8.37
N ASP A 80 -12.29 8.50 7.73
CA ASP A 80 -12.75 9.76 8.32
C ASP A 80 -13.63 9.54 9.57
N ASP A 81 -14.25 8.36 9.71
CA ASP A 81 -15.11 8.03 10.85
C ASP A 81 -14.29 7.74 12.13
N LEU A 82 -12.97 7.57 11.98
CA LEU A 82 -12.01 7.43 13.08
C LEU A 82 -11.65 8.75 13.77
N ASP A 83 -12.06 9.88 13.19
CA ASP A 83 -11.75 11.22 13.71
C ASP A 83 -12.54 11.57 14.99
N SER A 84 -13.43 10.67 15.42
CA SER A 84 -14.25 10.77 16.64
C SER A 84 -13.46 10.64 17.95
N LEU A 85 -12.18 10.29 17.90
CA LEU A 85 -11.28 10.20 19.07
C LEU A 85 -10.50 11.49 19.36
N LYS A 86 -10.82 12.59 18.66
CA LYS A 86 -10.26 13.91 18.97
C LYS A 86 -10.97 14.50 20.20
N GLY A 87 -10.30 14.35 21.35
CA GLY A 87 -10.55 15.19 22.53
C GLY A 87 -10.02 16.60 22.36
#